data_AF-A0A6B2CVF5-F1
#
_entry.id   AF-A0A6B2CVF5-F1
#
_cell.length_a   1.000
_cell.length_b   1.000
_cell.length_c   1.000
_cell.angle_alpha   90.00
_cell.angle_beta   90.00
_cell.angle_gamma   90.00
#
_symmetry.space_group_name_H-M   'P 1'
#
loop_
_entity.id
_entity.type
_entity.pdbx_description
1 polymer ?
#
loop_
_entity_poly.entity_id
_entity_poly.type
_entity_poly.pdbx_seq_one_letter_code
_entity_poly.pdbx_strand_id
1 'polypeptide(L)'
;MRRPELLLPGIALVVAVALATLGIVVVTAQESAVLVKFINGSLPVDPASSLWPKPADVPLTGQTLVYPLAPAVENRAVSVAAVYNGTHIAFLLMWKDATQDVAKPGGLDVFPDAVAVQFPVSRAQLPYICMGTVDNPVNIIYWRAGVGVENLVAGAGYGLSPQQREALGLQATPTSPVELLPDSAQVVQAYAVYKDGAWYVVLVRPLGSVHPLMSSLADDFSAAFATWDGSKGERGGLKATSGWVQFRLERRIIAAPQPTQPAPTTVTVTQTSVTTVTQTHVVETTPAWAWAVIGVLVALLAVVAGLALRRK
;
A
#
# COMPACT_ATOMS: atom_id res chain seq x y z
N MET A 1 -50.31 -13.54 4.39
CA MET A 1 -49.28 -12.48 4.41
C MET A 1 -47.90 -13.12 4.21
N ARG A 2 -47.34 -13.09 3.00
CA ARG A 2 -46.00 -13.63 2.71
C ARG A 2 -44.98 -12.51 2.91
N ARG A 3 -44.00 -12.72 3.81
CA ARG A 3 -43.00 -11.72 4.19
C ARG A 3 -42.01 -11.49 3.03
N PRO A 4 -41.95 -10.29 2.42
CA PRO A 4 -41.07 -10.01 1.28
C PRO A 4 -39.58 -9.93 1.66
N GLU A 5 -39.26 -9.99 2.95
CA GLU A 5 -37.92 -9.75 3.50
C GLU A 5 -36.92 -10.90 3.28
N LEU A 6 -37.40 -12.08 2.86
CA LEU A 6 -36.58 -13.26 2.56
C LEU A 6 -36.27 -13.45 1.07
N LEU A 7 -36.91 -12.66 0.18
CA LEU A 7 -36.77 -12.82 -1.27
C LEU A 7 -35.43 -12.29 -1.78
N LEU A 8 -34.97 -11.13 -1.30
CA LEU A 8 -33.70 -10.53 -1.69
C LEU A 8 -32.46 -11.41 -1.38
N PRO A 9 -32.27 -11.92 -0.14
CA PRO A 9 -31.12 -12.77 0.15
C PRO A 9 -31.17 -14.12 -0.59
N GLY A 10 -32.36 -14.65 -0.83
CA GLY A 10 -32.54 -15.88 -1.63
C GLY A 10 -32.11 -15.71 -3.09
N ILE A 11 -32.47 -14.58 -3.71
CA ILE A 11 -32.04 -14.26 -5.08
C ILE A 11 -30.52 -14.05 -5.14
N ALA A 12 -29.93 -13.35 -4.17
CA ALA A 12 -28.49 -13.13 -4.11
C ALA A 12 -27.69 -14.45 -4.01
N LEU A 13 -28.18 -15.43 -3.24
CA LEU A 13 -27.56 -16.74 -3.13
C LEU A 13 -27.65 -17.54 -4.44
N VAL A 14 -28.80 -17.53 -5.10
CA VAL A 14 -28.99 -18.23 -6.39
C VAL A 14 -28.07 -17.63 -7.47
N VAL A 15 -27.94 -16.30 -7.50
CA VAL A 15 -27.03 -15.61 -8.43
C VAL A 15 -25.57 -15.95 -8.12
N ALA A 16 -25.15 -15.96 -6.84
CA ALA A 16 -23.78 -16.30 -6.46
C ALA A 16 -23.43 -17.76 -6.83
N VAL A 17 -24.36 -18.71 -6.63
CA VAL A 17 -24.18 -20.11 -7.02
C VAL A 17 -24.12 -20.27 -8.54
N ALA A 18 -24.99 -19.58 -9.29
CA ALA A 18 -24.97 -19.60 -10.74
C ALA A 18 -23.64 -19.05 -11.31
N LEU A 19 -23.15 -17.93 -10.75
CA LEU A 19 -21.86 -17.36 -11.11
C LEU A 19 -20.71 -18.33 -10.80
N ALA A 20 -20.72 -18.98 -9.64
CA ALA A 20 -19.71 -19.97 -9.26
C ALA A 20 -19.69 -21.18 -10.22
N THR A 21 -20.86 -21.67 -10.66
CA THR A 21 -20.93 -22.77 -11.65
C THR A 21 -20.42 -22.38 -13.04
N LEU A 22 -20.42 -21.08 -13.36
CA LEU A 22 -19.86 -20.52 -14.57
C LEU A 22 -18.36 -20.17 -14.43
N GLY A 23 -17.74 -20.52 -13.29
CA GLY A 23 -16.34 -20.19 -12.99
C GLY A 23 -16.12 -18.72 -12.60
N ILE A 24 -17.18 -17.96 -12.37
CA ILE A 24 -17.13 -16.55 -11.95
C ILE A 24 -17.17 -16.52 -10.43
N VAL A 25 -16.00 -16.44 -9.80
CA VAL A 25 -15.87 -16.25 -8.35
C VAL A 25 -16.03 -14.76 -8.05
N VAL A 26 -17.13 -14.39 -7.39
CA VAL A 26 -17.29 -13.04 -6.83
C VAL A 26 -16.42 -12.93 -5.58
N VAL A 27 -15.18 -12.47 -5.77
CA VAL A 27 -14.31 -12.11 -4.66
C VAL A 27 -14.68 -10.70 -4.22
N THR A 28 -15.40 -10.57 -3.11
CA THR A 28 -15.53 -9.27 -2.44
C THR A 28 -14.23 -9.01 -1.69
N ALA A 29 -13.22 -8.49 -2.38
CA ALA A 29 -12.08 -7.88 -1.71
C ALA A 29 -12.56 -6.54 -1.16
N GLN A 30 -12.98 -6.52 0.10
CA GLN A 30 -13.12 -5.26 0.81
C GLN A 30 -11.70 -4.75 1.06
N GLU A 31 -11.20 -3.92 0.15
CA GLU A 31 -9.92 -3.22 0.36
C GLU A 31 -10.08 -2.31 1.57
N SER A 32 -9.68 -2.81 2.74
CA SER A 32 -9.68 -2.03 3.97
C SER A 32 -8.55 -1.03 3.86
N ALA A 33 -8.85 0.13 3.28
CA ALA A 33 -7.95 1.26 3.33
C ALA A 33 -7.64 1.60 4.80
N VAL A 34 -6.39 1.92 5.08
CA VAL A 34 -5.95 2.33 6.41
C VAL A 34 -6.44 3.75 6.67
N LEU A 35 -7.26 3.94 7.71
CA LEU A 35 -7.73 5.26 8.10
C LEU A 35 -6.60 6.02 8.81
N VAL A 36 -6.27 7.21 8.29
CA VAL A 36 -5.33 8.15 8.91
C VAL A 36 -6.13 9.11 9.79
N LYS A 37 -6.06 8.90 11.10
CA LYS A 37 -6.84 9.69 12.06
C LYS A 37 -6.27 11.10 12.22
N PHE A 38 -7.15 12.09 12.27
CA PHE A 38 -6.78 13.46 12.56
C PHE A 38 -6.61 13.67 14.07
N ILE A 39 -5.55 14.39 14.47
CA ILE A 39 -5.30 14.76 15.86
C ILE A 39 -5.04 16.26 15.95
N ASN A 40 -5.71 16.93 16.89
CA ASN A 40 -5.39 18.30 17.27
C ASN A 40 -4.16 18.31 18.19
N GLY A 41 -3.08 18.94 17.73
CA GLY A 41 -1.86 19.15 18.50
C GLY A 41 -0.65 18.33 18.02
N SER A 42 0.23 17.99 18.96
CA SER A 42 1.46 17.26 18.68
C SER A 42 1.18 15.80 18.31
N LEU A 43 1.92 15.29 17.32
CA LEU A 43 1.84 13.90 16.93
C LEU A 43 2.54 13.00 17.97
N PRO A 44 2.02 11.79 18.24
CA PRO A 44 2.67 10.83 19.13
C PRO A 44 4.00 10.36 18.55
N VAL A 45 5.04 10.38 19.37
CA VAL A 45 6.37 9.79 19.07
C VAL A 45 6.63 8.51 19.85
N ASP A 46 5.87 8.29 20.92
CA ASP A 46 5.86 7.05 21.69
C ASP A 46 4.97 6.01 20.99
N PRO A 47 5.50 4.83 20.61
CA PRO A 47 4.69 3.74 20.06
C PRO A 47 3.55 3.27 20.98
N ALA A 48 3.68 3.43 22.29
CA ALA A 48 2.67 3.00 23.26
C ALA A 48 1.55 4.05 23.50
N SER A 49 1.60 5.19 22.79
CA SER A 49 0.62 6.26 22.97
C SER A 49 -0.82 5.80 22.67
N SER A 50 -1.76 6.17 23.53
CA SER A 50 -3.19 5.93 23.31
C SER A 50 -3.79 6.75 22.15
N LEU A 51 -3.01 7.65 21.55
CA LEU A 51 -3.42 8.45 20.40
C LEU A 51 -3.46 7.64 19.09
N TRP A 52 -2.74 6.52 19.03
CA TRP A 52 -2.71 5.66 17.85
C TRP A 52 -4.07 5.00 17.61
N PRO A 53 -4.61 5.01 16.36
CA PRO A 53 -5.75 4.18 16.01
C PRO A 53 -5.34 2.71 16.00
N LYS A 54 -6.33 1.81 15.92
CA LYS A 54 -6.07 0.37 15.79
C LYS A 54 -5.19 0.12 14.55
N PRO A 55 -4.01 -0.52 14.70
CA PRO A 55 -3.17 -0.86 13.56
C PRO A 55 -3.85 -1.85 12.62
N ALA A 56 -3.56 -1.72 11.33
CA ALA A 56 -3.96 -2.64 10.28
C ALA A 56 -2.77 -3.54 9.90
N ASP A 57 -2.98 -4.85 9.82
CA ASP A 57 -1.94 -5.79 9.42
C ASP A 57 -1.79 -5.84 7.90
N VAL A 58 -0.60 -5.53 7.42
CA VAL A 58 -0.24 -5.59 6.01
C VAL A 58 0.64 -6.83 5.79
N PRO A 59 0.17 -7.81 5.00
CA PRO A 59 0.96 -9.01 4.73
C PRO A 59 2.18 -8.66 3.87
N LEU A 60 3.29 -9.32 4.17
CA LEU A 60 4.55 -9.21 3.46
C LEU A 60 4.92 -10.55 2.84
N THR A 61 5.44 -10.51 1.62
CA THR A 61 5.99 -11.67 0.93
C THR A 61 7.49 -11.47 0.71
N GLY A 62 8.28 -12.53 0.91
CA GLY A 62 9.70 -12.51 0.57
C GLY A 62 9.89 -12.30 -0.93
N GLN A 63 10.84 -11.45 -1.32
CA GLN A 63 11.17 -11.28 -2.73
C GLN A 63 11.87 -12.54 -3.27
N THR A 64 11.32 -13.11 -4.34
CA THR A 64 11.90 -14.24 -5.08
C THR A 64 12.69 -13.80 -6.32
N LEU A 65 12.97 -12.51 -6.46
CA LEU A 65 13.62 -11.91 -7.64
C LEU A 65 15.12 -11.62 -7.45
N VAL A 66 15.64 -11.73 -6.23
CA VAL A 66 17.03 -11.37 -5.89
C VAL A 66 17.75 -12.59 -5.33
N TYR A 67 18.96 -12.88 -5.83
CA TYR A 67 19.80 -13.96 -5.33
C TYR A 67 20.70 -13.50 -4.15
N PRO A 68 20.95 -14.36 -3.14
CA PRO A 68 20.39 -15.71 -2.99
C PRO A 68 18.88 -15.65 -2.73
N LEU A 69 18.12 -16.59 -3.31
CA LEU A 69 16.67 -16.64 -3.12
C LEU A 69 16.37 -16.75 -1.62
N ALA A 70 15.45 -15.92 -1.13
CA ALA A 70 14.97 -16.04 0.23
C ALA A 70 14.38 -17.47 0.44
N PRO A 71 14.58 -18.09 1.61
CA PRO A 71 13.93 -19.36 1.94
C PRO A 71 12.41 -19.25 1.77
N ALA A 72 11.77 -20.37 1.41
CA ALA A 72 10.36 -20.40 1.02
C ALA A 72 9.43 -19.82 2.10
N VAL A 73 8.63 -18.83 1.69
CA VAL A 73 7.43 -18.30 2.35
C VAL A 73 7.54 -18.15 3.87
N GLU A 74 8.16 -17.07 4.32
CA GLU A 74 7.85 -16.55 5.65
C GLU A 74 6.61 -15.68 5.59
N ASN A 75 5.56 -16.11 6.30
CA ASN A 75 4.37 -15.29 6.54
C ASN A 75 4.76 -14.15 7.49
N ARG A 76 5.26 -13.05 6.92
CA ARG A 76 5.55 -11.82 7.65
C ARG A 76 4.41 -10.84 7.46
N ALA A 77 4.25 -9.94 8.42
CA ALA A 77 3.34 -8.83 8.32
C ALA A 77 3.95 -7.63 9.04
N VAL A 78 3.61 -6.44 8.55
CA VAL A 78 3.83 -5.19 9.28
C VAL A 78 2.48 -4.64 9.69
N SER A 79 2.29 -4.39 10.98
CA SER A 79 1.12 -3.70 11.49
C SER A 79 1.35 -2.20 11.37
N VAL A 80 0.41 -1.47 10.76
CA VAL A 80 0.55 -0.05 10.44
C VAL A 80 -0.61 0.75 11.02
N ALA A 81 -0.29 1.84 11.71
CA ALA A 81 -1.24 2.89 12.09
C ALA A 81 -0.70 4.25 11.65
N ALA A 82 -1.58 5.20 11.37
CA ALA A 82 -1.17 6.53 10.96
C ALA A 82 -2.08 7.62 11.53
N VAL A 83 -1.49 8.75 11.90
CA VAL A 83 -2.20 9.93 12.41
C VAL A 83 -1.61 11.20 11.80
N TYR A 84 -2.41 12.25 11.66
CA TYR A 84 -1.95 13.52 11.09
C TYR A 84 -2.55 14.72 11.81
N ASN A 85 -1.86 15.86 11.80
CA ASN A 85 -2.29 17.09 12.48
C ASN A 85 -2.52 18.27 11.52
N GLY A 86 -2.60 17.99 10.22
CA GLY A 86 -2.78 18.97 9.15
C GLY A 86 -1.49 19.61 8.63
N THR A 87 -0.38 19.48 9.36
CA THR A 87 0.95 19.94 8.91
C THR A 87 1.92 18.78 8.73
N HIS A 88 1.80 17.76 9.58
CA HIS A 88 2.65 16.57 9.62
C HIS A 88 1.77 15.31 9.69
N ILE A 89 2.39 14.20 9.32
CA ILE A 89 1.85 12.84 9.45
C ILE A 89 2.87 11.98 10.19
N ALA A 90 2.36 11.11 11.06
CA ALA A 90 3.15 10.12 11.79
C ALA A 90 2.62 8.71 11.47
N PHE A 91 3.55 7.79 11.20
CA PHE A 91 3.28 6.38 10.97
C PHE A 91 3.85 5.58 12.13
N LEU A 92 3.06 4.66 12.68
CA LEU A 92 3.53 3.61 13.57
C LEU A 92 3.63 2.32 12.75
N LEU A 93 4.83 1.74 12.71
CA LEU A 93 5.15 0.49 12.03
C LEU A 93 5.59 -0.51 13.08
N MET A 94 4.98 -1.70 13.08
CA MET A 94 5.32 -2.77 14.02
C MET A 94 5.51 -4.07 13.27
N TRP A 95 6.57 -4.82 13.57
CA TRP A 95 6.75 -6.16 13.04
C TRP A 95 7.43 -7.03 14.08
N LYS A 96 7.14 -8.34 14.01
CA LYS A 96 7.82 -9.33 14.84
C LYS A 96 9.21 -9.59 14.29
N ASP A 97 10.17 -9.61 15.20
CA ASP A 97 11.54 -9.97 14.92
C ASP A 97 12.11 -10.65 16.17
N ALA A 98 12.67 -11.84 16.02
CA ALA A 98 13.19 -12.57 17.18
C ALA A 98 14.52 -11.99 17.67
N THR A 99 15.20 -11.24 16.81
CA THR A 99 16.51 -10.64 17.06
C THR A 99 16.41 -9.12 17.04
N GLN A 100 17.37 -8.49 17.71
CA GLN A 100 17.54 -7.04 17.71
C GLN A 100 18.86 -6.73 17.00
N ASP A 101 18.83 -6.71 15.67
CA ASP A 101 20.02 -6.52 14.87
C ASP A 101 20.24 -5.03 14.62
N VAL A 102 21.17 -4.45 15.37
CA VAL A 102 21.48 -3.02 15.34
C VAL A 102 22.86 -2.83 14.73
N ALA A 103 22.99 -1.91 13.76
CA ALA A 103 24.28 -1.55 13.19
C ALA A 103 25.22 -1.03 14.29
N LYS A 104 26.46 -1.53 14.31
CA LYS A 104 27.51 -1.13 15.26
C LYS A 104 28.74 -0.64 14.50
N PRO A 105 29.41 0.43 14.96
CA PRO A 105 30.69 0.86 14.38
C PRO A 105 31.69 -0.31 14.35
N GLY A 106 32.25 -0.61 13.18
CA GLY A 106 33.22 -1.70 12.98
C GLY A 106 32.63 -3.11 12.87
N GLY A 107 31.31 -3.27 12.96
CA GLY A 107 30.63 -4.54 12.69
C GLY A 107 30.50 -4.80 11.20
N LEU A 108 31.42 -5.58 10.62
CA LEU A 108 31.39 -5.91 9.19
C LEU A 108 30.35 -7.00 8.84
N ASP A 109 29.90 -7.77 9.83
CA ASP A 109 29.02 -8.93 9.65
C ASP A 109 27.61 -8.74 10.27
N VAL A 110 27.25 -7.51 10.67
CA VAL A 110 25.91 -7.22 11.23
C VAL A 110 25.11 -6.41 10.23
N PHE A 111 24.10 -7.04 9.64
CA PHE A 111 23.08 -6.32 8.88
C PHE A 111 22.02 -5.80 9.84
N PRO A 112 21.70 -4.50 9.82
CA PRO A 112 20.68 -3.97 10.73
C PRO A 112 19.28 -4.36 10.26
N ASP A 113 18.40 -4.59 11.23
CA ASP A 113 16.96 -4.62 10.99
C ASP A 113 16.50 -3.30 10.39
N ALA A 114 15.55 -3.37 9.49
CA ALA A 114 15.12 -2.20 8.76
C ALA A 114 13.66 -2.26 8.34
N VAL A 115 13.06 -1.08 8.17
CA VAL A 115 11.72 -0.92 7.61
C VAL A 115 11.69 0.24 6.64
N ALA A 116 10.96 0.07 5.54
CA ALA A 116 10.73 1.13 4.57
C ALA A 116 9.25 1.33 4.28
N VAL A 117 8.90 2.58 4.00
CA VAL A 117 7.61 2.97 3.45
C VAL A 117 7.84 3.64 2.10
N GLN A 118 7.22 3.10 1.06
CA GLN A 118 7.31 3.58 -0.32
C GLN A 118 6.01 4.27 -0.70
N PHE A 119 6.10 5.42 -1.36
CA PHE A 119 4.99 6.22 -1.86
C PHE A 119 5.17 6.52 -3.35
N PRO A 120 4.08 6.58 -4.13
CA PRO A 120 4.12 7.14 -5.47
C PRO A 120 4.49 8.63 -5.43
N VAL A 121 5.46 9.09 -6.23
CA VAL A 121 5.74 10.53 -6.36
C VAL A 121 4.56 11.24 -7.02
N SER A 122 4.06 10.66 -8.13
CA SER A 122 2.84 11.06 -8.81
C SER A 122 1.67 10.16 -8.42
N ARG A 123 0.48 10.73 -8.28
CA ARG A 123 -0.76 9.99 -8.00
C ARG A 123 -1.55 9.62 -9.26
N ALA A 124 -1.07 9.99 -10.45
CA ALA A 124 -1.78 9.74 -11.70
C ALA A 124 -1.94 8.24 -11.99
N GLN A 125 -0.92 7.45 -11.64
CA GLN A 125 -0.90 6.01 -11.78
C GLN A 125 -0.06 5.41 -10.66
N LEU A 126 -0.46 4.24 -10.14
CA LEU A 126 0.38 3.49 -9.22
C LEU A 126 1.65 3.01 -9.94
N PRO A 127 2.85 3.37 -9.45
CA PRO A 127 4.10 2.89 -10.01
C PRO A 127 4.25 1.38 -9.90
N TYR A 128 5.19 0.84 -10.68
CA TYR A 128 5.63 -0.54 -10.49
C TYR A 128 6.05 -0.76 -9.02
N ILE A 129 5.51 -1.79 -8.39
CA ILE A 129 5.66 -2.00 -6.94
C ILE A 129 7.13 -2.20 -6.54
N CYS A 130 7.96 -2.78 -7.43
CA CYS A 130 9.39 -2.94 -7.21
C CYS A 130 10.15 -1.65 -7.55
N MET A 131 9.80 -0.56 -6.86
CA MET A 131 10.54 0.70 -6.83
C MET A 131 10.38 1.60 -8.07
N GLY A 132 9.23 1.49 -8.72
CA GLY A 132 8.82 2.39 -9.79
C GLY A 132 9.61 2.21 -11.08
N THR A 133 9.45 3.20 -11.96
CA THR A 133 10.18 3.34 -13.22
C THR A 133 10.59 4.80 -13.39
N VAL A 134 11.29 5.10 -14.48
CA VAL A 134 11.66 6.46 -14.89
C VAL A 134 10.46 7.40 -14.93
N ASP A 135 9.39 6.96 -15.61
CA ASP A 135 8.20 7.77 -15.81
C ASP A 135 7.32 7.84 -14.55
N ASN A 136 7.41 6.83 -13.70
CA ASN A 136 6.63 6.70 -12.47
C ASN A 136 7.55 6.39 -11.30
N PRO A 137 8.28 7.39 -10.77
CA PRO A 137 9.19 7.19 -9.66
C PRO A 137 8.45 7.05 -8.32
N VAL A 138 9.19 6.56 -7.34
CA VAL A 138 8.71 6.41 -5.96
C VAL A 138 9.60 7.17 -4.98
N ASN A 139 8.98 7.69 -3.93
CA ASN A 139 9.64 8.24 -2.76
C ASN A 139 9.67 7.16 -1.67
N ILE A 140 10.82 6.92 -1.04
CA ILE A 140 10.98 5.87 -0.03
C ILE A 140 11.53 6.49 1.25
N ILE A 141 10.84 6.27 2.36
CA ILE A 141 11.40 6.52 3.69
C ILE A 141 11.99 5.21 4.17
N TYR A 142 13.27 5.20 4.51
CA TYR A 142 13.98 4.00 4.91
C TYR A 142 14.64 4.19 6.27
N TRP A 143 14.19 3.41 7.25
CA TRP A 143 14.76 3.38 8.58
C TRP A 143 15.59 2.11 8.77
N ARG A 144 16.76 2.25 9.40
CA ARG A 144 17.64 1.14 9.77
C ARG A 144 18.07 1.25 11.23
N ALA A 145 18.02 0.13 11.94
CA ALA A 145 18.42 0.04 13.34
C ALA A 145 19.90 0.46 13.53
N GLY A 146 20.12 1.44 14.40
CA GLY A 146 21.46 1.96 14.70
C GLY A 146 22.03 2.94 13.67
N VAL A 147 21.31 3.20 12.56
CA VAL A 147 21.72 4.18 11.55
C VAL A 147 20.79 5.40 11.54
N GLY A 148 19.48 5.20 11.63
CA GLY A 148 18.49 6.27 11.57
C GLY A 148 17.57 6.15 10.36
N VAL A 149 17.00 7.27 9.93
CA VAL A 149 16.04 7.34 8.82
C VAL A 149 16.55 8.24 7.70
N GLU A 150 16.29 7.81 6.47
CA GLU A 150 16.64 8.55 5.26
C GLU A 150 15.41 8.68 4.35
N ASN A 151 15.35 9.78 3.63
CA ASN A 151 14.37 10.03 2.57
C ASN A 151 15.03 9.83 1.21
N LEU A 152 14.49 8.90 0.41
CA LEU A 152 15.11 8.39 -0.80
C LEU A 152 14.18 8.54 -2.00
N VAL A 153 14.76 8.45 -3.19
CA VAL A 153 14.03 8.29 -4.45
C VAL A 153 14.53 7.05 -5.18
N ALA A 154 13.60 6.35 -5.84
CA ALA A 154 13.91 5.27 -6.77
C ALA A 154 13.08 5.41 -8.05
N GLY A 155 13.58 4.84 -9.14
CA GLY A 155 12.97 4.95 -10.46
C GLY A 155 13.26 6.28 -11.16
N ALA A 156 13.33 7.41 -10.44
CA ALA A 156 13.50 8.75 -11.01
C ALA A 156 14.83 8.98 -11.74
N GLY A 157 15.82 8.12 -11.48
CA GLY A 157 17.20 8.43 -11.80
C GLY A 157 17.62 8.11 -13.25
N TYR A 158 16.99 7.11 -13.87
CA TYR A 158 17.31 6.72 -15.24
C TYR A 158 16.50 7.61 -16.20
N GLY A 159 17.09 8.11 -17.29
CA GLY A 159 16.35 8.89 -18.30
C GLY A 159 16.29 10.42 -18.11
N LEU A 160 16.72 10.98 -16.98
CA LEU A 160 16.95 12.42 -16.82
C LEU A 160 18.35 12.82 -17.28
N SER A 161 18.48 14.02 -17.89
CA SER A 161 19.80 14.60 -18.20
C SER A 161 20.54 15.00 -16.92
N PRO A 162 21.89 15.11 -16.94
CA PRO A 162 22.66 15.57 -15.79
C PRO A 162 22.16 16.90 -15.21
N GLN A 163 21.77 17.85 -16.06
CA GLN A 163 21.25 19.16 -15.65
C GLN A 163 19.87 19.06 -14.98
N GLN A 164 18.99 18.19 -15.50
CA GLN A 164 17.69 17.93 -14.86
C GLN A 164 17.87 17.28 -13.48
N ARG A 165 18.85 16.39 -13.34
CA ARG A 165 19.17 15.74 -12.07
C ARG A 165 19.73 16.73 -11.05
N GLU A 166 20.65 17.58 -11.47
CA GLU A 166 21.21 18.64 -10.63
C GLU A 166 20.13 19.64 -10.16
N ALA A 167 19.19 20.00 -11.03
CA ALA A 167 18.03 20.83 -10.67
C ALA A 167 17.11 20.18 -9.62
N LEU A 168 17.14 18.85 -9.50
CA LEU A 168 16.43 18.07 -8.48
C LEU A 168 17.32 17.73 -7.27
N GLY A 169 18.52 18.30 -7.18
CA GLY A 169 19.48 18.04 -6.11
C GLY A 169 20.02 16.60 -6.08
N LEU A 170 19.92 15.87 -7.20
CA LEU A 170 20.45 14.52 -7.34
C LEU A 170 21.88 14.54 -7.91
N GLN A 171 22.61 13.44 -7.74
CA GLN A 171 23.94 13.28 -8.36
C GLN A 171 23.83 13.37 -9.89
N ALA A 172 24.74 14.07 -10.57
CA ALA A 172 24.68 14.20 -12.04
C ALA A 172 24.67 12.83 -12.76
N THR A 173 25.42 11.86 -12.23
CA THR A 173 25.46 10.47 -12.70
C THR A 173 24.97 9.55 -11.58
N PRO A 174 23.85 8.80 -11.77
CA PRO A 174 23.35 7.89 -10.75
C PRO A 174 24.35 6.75 -10.53
N THR A 175 24.72 6.51 -9.27
CA THR A 175 25.60 5.41 -8.86
C THR A 175 24.82 4.20 -8.34
N SER A 176 23.50 4.37 -8.14
CA SER A 176 22.60 3.37 -7.57
C SER A 176 21.17 3.60 -8.11
N PRO A 177 20.34 2.54 -8.25
CA PRO A 177 18.93 2.68 -8.59
C PRO A 177 18.09 3.38 -7.51
N VAL A 178 18.68 3.55 -6.32
CA VAL A 178 18.11 4.27 -5.17
C VAL A 178 19.09 5.34 -4.75
N GLU A 179 18.61 6.56 -4.61
CA GLU A 179 19.44 7.71 -4.29
C GLU A 179 18.84 8.48 -3.11
N LEU A 180 19.70 9.12 -2.32
CA LEU A 180 19.26 10.06 -1.30
C LEU A 180 18.63 11.28 -1.97
N LEU A 181 17.51 11.74 -1.41
CA LEU A 181 17.04 13.10 -1.69
C LEU A 181 18.01 14.11 -1.06
N PRO A 182 18.10 15.35 -1.58
CA PRO A 182 18.99 16.37 -1.03
C PRO A 182 18.70 16.68 0.44
N ASP A 183 19.65 17.28 1.15
CA ASP A 183 19.53 17.60 2.59
C ASP A 183 18.26 18.39 2.92
N SER A 184 17.83 19.29 2.03
CA SER A 184 16.59 20.06 2.17
C SER A 184 15.31 19.20 2.21
N ALA A 185 15.39 17.95 1.77
CA ALA A 185 14.32 16.97 1.75
C ALA A 185 14.52 15.84 2.78
N GLN A 186 15.61 15.84 3.56
CA GLN A 186 15.84 14.93 4.70
C GLN A 186 15.07 15.39 5.95
N VAL A 187 13.76 15.58 5.80
CA VAL A 187 12.86 16.16 6.81
C VAL A 187 12.01 15.09 7.53
N VAL A 188 12.55 13.88 7.64
CA VAL A 188 11.89 12.75 8.31
C VAL A 188 12.58 12.47 9.64
N GLN A 189 11.78 12.31 10.69
CA GLN A 189 12.25 11.89 12.00
C GLN A 189 11.81 10.46 12.29
N ALA A 190 12.60 9.72 13.06
CA ALA A 190 12.28 8.37 13.48
C ALA A 190 12.52 8.16 14.97
N TYR A 191 11.60 7.43 15.59
CA TYR A 191 11.69 6.98 16.99
C TYR A 191 11.45 5.48 17.00
N ALA A 192 12.35 4.72 17.62
CA ALA A 192 12.28 3.27 17.54
C ALA A 192 12.47 2.63 18.92
N VAL A 193 11.69 1.58 19.18
CA VAL A 193 11.78 0.74 20.38
C VAL A 193 11.75 -0.72 19.93
N TYR A 194 12.64 -1.52 20.48
CA TYR A 194 12.56 -2.98 20.38
C TYR A 194 12.10 -3.55 21.71
N LYS A 195 11.04 -4.35 21.69
CA LYS A 195 10.44 -4.94 22.89
C LYS A 195 9.69 -6.22 22.56
N ASP A 196 9.87 -7.24 23.40
CA ASP A 196 9.13 -8.51 23.36
C ASP A 196 9.17 -9.22 21.98
N GLY A 197 10.34 -9.21 21.32
CA GLY A 197 10.49 -9.85 20.00
C GLY A 197 9.78 -9.10 18.88
N ALA A 198 9.72 -7.78 18.97
CA ALA A 198 9.13 -6.92 17.96
C ALA A 198 9.79 -5.55 17.94
N TRP A 199 9.86 -4.97 16.74
CA TRP A 199 10.20 -3.57 16.53
C TRP A 199 8.94 -2.71 16.48
N TYR A 200 9.07 -1.51 17.02
CA TYR A 200 8.09 -0.44 16.96
C TYR A 200 8.79 0.81 16.46
N VAL A 201 8.48 1.25 15.25
CA VAL A 201 9.10 2.41 14.61
C VAL A 201 8.04 3.46 14.31
N VAL A 202 8.23 4.65 14.87
CA VAL A 202 7.43 5.83 14.56
C VAL A 202 8.19 6.71 13.58
N LEU A 203 7.62 6.95 12.41
CA LEU A 203 8.16 7.86 11.39
C LEU A 203 7.31 9.12 11.34
N VAL A 204 7.92 10.31 11.42
CA VAL A 204 7.23 11.61 11.37
C VAL A 204 7.79 12.44 10.23
N ARG A 205 6.91 13.01 9.41
CA ARG A 205 7.29 13.88 8.28
C ARG A 205 6.25 14.97 7.99
N PRO A 206 6.60 16.03 7.24
CA PRO A 206 5.62 16.97 6.70
C PRO A 206 4.52 16.24 5.91
N LEU A 207 3.29 16.71 6.04
CA LEU A 207 2.14 16.15 5.33
C LEU A 207 2.25 16.44 3.82
N GLY A 208 2.59 17.67 3.48
CA GLY A 208 2.87 18.10 2.12
C GLY A 208 4.25 17.67 1.62
N SER A 209 4.50 17.96 0.35
CA SER A 209 5.81 17.77 -0.25
C SER A 209 6.68 19.02 -0.09
N VAL A 210 7.96 18.83 0.26
CA VAL A 210 8.97 19.90 0.26
C VAL A 210 9.96 19.76 -0.90
N HIS A 211 9.78 18.78 -1.79
CA HIS A 211 10.67 18.50 -2.92
C HIS A 211 9.91 17.82 -4.06
N PRO A 212 10.18 18.11 -5.36
CA PRO A 212 9.42 17.52 -6.47
C PRO A 212 9.37 15.98 -6.50
N LEU A 213 10.39 15.33 -5.95
CA LEU A 213 10.50 13.87 -5.85
C LEU A 213 10.04 13.29 -4.49
N MET A 214 9.51 14.13 -3.61
CA MET A 214 8.89 13.71 -2.34
C MET A 214 7.37 13.69 -2.51
N SER A 215 6.73 12.60 -2.12
CA SER A 215 5.28 12.44 -2.26
C SER A 215 4.52 13.41 -1.35
N SER A 216 3.50 14.09 -1.86
CA SER A 216 2.52 14.76 -0.98
C SER A 216 1.56 13.73 -0.42
N LEU A 217 1.27 13.78 0.89
CA LEU A 217 0.31 12.92 1.58
C LEU A 217 -0.88 13.74 2.14
N ALA A 218 -1.12 14.94 1.59
CA ALA A 218 -2.17 15.85 2.05
C ALA A 218 -3.60 15.44 1.67
N ASP A 219 -3.76 14.42 0.84
CA ASP A 219 -5.03 13.75 0.56
C ASP A 219 -4.79 12.24 0.60
N ASP A 220 -5.84 11.45 0.33
CA ASP A 220 -5.74 10.00 0.21
C ASP A 220 -4.56 9.59 -0.69
N PHE A 221 -3.80 8.60 -0.23
CA PHE A 221 -2.55 8.19 -0.83
C PHE A 221 -2.39 6.67 -0.76
N SER A 222 -1.45 6.14 -1.56
CA SER A 222 -1.08 4.73 -1.47
C SER A 222 0.33 4.60 -0.92
N ALA A 223 0.57 3.55 -0.15
CA ALA A 223 1.89 3.22 0.35
C ALA A 223 2.16 1.71 0.24
N ALA A 224 3.43 1.34 0.11
CA ALA A 224 3.89 -0.04 0.18
C ALA A 224 5.00 -0.14 1.23
N PHE A 225 5.20 -1.34 1.77
CA PHE A 225 6.08 -1.57 2.90
C PHE A 225 7.13 -2.61 2.57
N ALA A 226 8.28 -2.49 3.22
CA ALA A 226 9.30 -3.51 3.20
C ALA A 226 9.97 -3.64 4.57
N THR A 227 10.38 -4.85 4.93
CA THR A 227 11.14 -5.14 6.15
C THR A 227 12.37 -5.98 5.81
N TRP A 228 13.45 -5.74 6.55
CA TRP A 228 14.68 -6.51 6.50
C TRP A 228 14.97 -7.07 7.90
N ASP A 229 15.19 -8.38 7.95
CA ASP A 229 15.65 -9.12 9.13
C ASP A 229 17.18 -9.31 9.05
N GLY A 230 17.88 -8.64 9.95
CA GLY A 230 19.34 -8.58 9.98
C GLY A 230 19.98 -9.95 10.22
N SER A 231 19.40 -10.74 11.12
CA SER A 231 19.86 -12.10 11.46
C SER A 231 19.78 -13.06 10.28
N LYS A 232 18.87 -12.81 9.34
CA LYS A 232 18.74 -13.55 8.07
C LYS A 232 19.63 -13.03 6.95
N GLY A 233 20.43 -12.00 7.22
CA GLY A 233 21.31 -11.37 6.24
C GLY A 233 20.57 -10.55 5.18
N GLU A 234 19.32 -10.18 5.46
CA GLU A 234 18.51 -9.36 4.55
C GLU A 234 19.11 -7.96 4.41
N ARG A 235 19.32 -7.53 3.16
CA ARG A 235 19.82 -6.19 2.81
C ARG A 235 19.50 -5.87 1.35
N GLY A 236 19.43 -4.58 1.03
CA GLY A 236 19.19 -4.15 -0.35
C GLY A 236 17.91 -4.75 -0.92
N GLY A 237 18.02 -5.55 -1.98
CA GLY A 237 16.86 -6.24 -2.60
C GLY A 237 16.41 -7.52 -1.89
N LEU A 238 17.22 -8.09 -0.99
CA LEU A 238 16.84 -9.26 -0.20
C LEU A 238 16.01 -8.80 1.00
N LYS A 239 14.68 -8.90 0.90
CA LYS A 239 13.70 -8.35 1.85
C LYS A 239 12.31 -8.95 1.71
N ALA A 240 11.45 -8.65 2.67
CA ALA A 240 9.99 -8.80 2.54
C ALA A 240 9.36 -7.53 1.96
N THR A 241 8.31 -7.66 1.14
CA THR A 241 7.54 -6.52 0.61
C THR A 241 6.03 -6.75 0.63
N SER A 242 5.26 -5.67 0.74
CA SER A 242 3.80 -5.69 0.54
C SER A 242 3.41 -5.32 -0.91
N GLY A 243 2.13 -5.49 -1.23
CA GLY A 243 1.48 -4.74 -2.32
C GLY A 243 1.21 -3.28 -1.94
N TRP A 244 0.60 -2.52 -2.85
CA TRP A 244 0.11 -1.17 -2.55
C TRP A 244 -1.09 -1.23 -1.59
N VAL A 245 -1.07 -0.39 -0.57
CA VAL A 245 -2.13 -0.23 0.44
C VAL A 245 -2.66 1.20 0.37
N GLN A 246 -3.99 1.36 0.31
CA GLN A 246 -4.63 2.67 0.34
C GLN A 246 -4.70 3.24 1.75
N PHE A 247 -4.42 4.53 1.89
CA PHE A 247 -4.56 5.32 3.09
C PHE A 247 -5.60 6.41 2.86
N ARG A 248 -6.61 6.49 3.73
CA ARG A 248 -7.64 7.52 3.67
C ARG A 248 -7.50 8.49 4.81
N LEU A 249 -7.41 9.78 4.50
CA LEU A 249 -7.37 10.80 5.54
C LEU A 249 -8.76 11.01 6.13
N GLU A 250 -8.84 11.03 7.46
CA GLU A 250 -10.03 11.49 8.16
C GLU A 250 -10.31 12.95 7.77
N ARG A 251 -11.38 13.19 7.01
CA ARG A 251 -11.74 14.55 6.57
C ARG A 251 -12.22 15.38 7.75
N ARG A 252 -11.68 16.59 7.90
CA ARG A 252 -12.30 17.60 8.77
C ARG A 252 -13.66 17.96 8.19
N ILE A 253 -14.74 17.57 8.86
CA ILE A 253 -15.99 18.30 8.69
C ILE A 253 -15.82 19.59 9.50
N ILE A 254 -15.23 20.60 8.86
CA ILE A 254 -15.47 21.97 9.32
C ILE A 254 -16.94 22.18 8.98
N ALA A 255 -17.82 22.15 9.98
CA ALA A 255 -19.20 22.53 9.78
C ALA A 255 -19.17 23.88 9.05
N ALA A 256 -19.72 23.93 7.84
CA ALA A 256 -19.90 25.20 7.15
C ALA A 256 -20.53 26.18 8.15
N PRO A 257 -20.15 27.47 8.18
CA PRO A 257 -20.90 28.44 8.95
C PRO A 257 -22.35 28.25 8.55
N GLN A 258 -23.20 27.84 9.49
CA GLN A 258 -24.63 27.78 9.22
C GLN A 258 -24.97 29.17 8.67
N PRO A 259 -25.51 29.30 7.45
CA PRO A 259 -26.01 30.60 7.02
C PRO A 259 -26.96 31.03 8.13
N THR A 260 -26.64 32.13 8.81
CA THR A 260 -27.45 32.68 9.90
C THR A 260 -28.87 32.78 9.37
N GLN A 261 -29.73 31.86 9.81
CA GLN A 261 -31.07 31.72 9.28
C GLN A 261 -31.85 32.98 9.68
N PRO A 262 -32.23 33.87 8.73
CA PRO A 262 -33.24 34.85 9.06
C PRO A 262 -34.56 34.11 9.37
N ALA A 263 -35.35 34.69 10.27
CA ALA A 263 -36.60 34.15 10.81
C ALA A 263 -37.45 33.39 9.75
N PRO A 264 -38.14 32.31 10.16
CA PRO A 264 -38.71 31.33 9.23
C PRO A 264 -39.73 31.98 8.31
N THR A 265 -39.39 32.09 7.02
CA THR A 265 -40.38 32.22 5.96
C THR A 265 -40.59 30.81 5.41
N THR A 266 -41.81 30.31 5.51
CA THR A 266 -42.22 29.02 4.98
C THR A 266 -41.97 29.00 3.47
N VAL A 267 -40.97 28.25 3.02
CA VAL A 267 -40.77 27.92 1.61
C VAL A 267 -40.76 26.41 1.50
N THR A 268 -41.75 25.86 0.79
CA THR A 268 -41.82 24.45 0.42
C THR A 268 -40.62 24.13 -0.47
N VAL A 269 -39.66 23.35 0.04
CA VAL A 269 -38.53 22.85 -0.76
C VAL A 269 -38.72 21.35 -1.00
N THR A 270 -38.85 21.00 -2.27
CA THR A 270 -38.85 19.63 -2.81
C THR A 270 -37.59 18.90 -2.36
N GLN A 271 -37.75 17.77 -1.66
CA GLN A 271 -36.63 16.90 -1.26
C GLN A 271 -36.04 16.22 -2.51
N THR A 272 -34.81 16.57 -2.87
CA THR A 272 -34.00 15.75 -3.78
C THR A 272 -33.18 14.77 -2.95
N SER A 273 -33.64 13.52 -2.87
CA SER A 273 -32.88 12.41 -2.31
C SER A 273 -31.62 12.13 -3.15
N VAL A 274 -30.44 12.19 -2.53
CA VAL A 274 -29.18 11.78 -3.17
C VAL A 274 -29.18 10.26 -3.27
N THR A 275 -29.29 9.74 -4.49
CA THR A 275 -29.14 8.31 -4.77
C THR A 275 -27.66 7.97 -4.80
N THR A 276 -27.21 7.12 -3.88
CA THR A 276 -25.89 6.46 -3.95
C THR A 276 -25.86 5.58 -5.19
N VAL A 277 -25.04 5.92 -6.19
CA VAL A 277 -24.79 5.07 -7.36
C VAL A 277 -23.67 4.09 -7.01
N THR A 278 -24.02 2.82 -6.83
CA THR A 278 -23.05 1.72 -6.76
C THR A 278 -22.55 1.42 -8.17
N GLN A 279 -21.30 1.75 -8.46
CA GLN A 279 -20.68 1.41 -9.75
C GLN A 279 -20.03 0.03 -9.65
N THR A 280 -20.71 -0.99 -10.18
CA THR A 280 -20.16 -2.34 -10.33
C THR A 280 -19.26 -2.38 -11.57
N HIS A 281 -17.96 -2.51 -11.39
CA HIS A 281 -17.05 -2.88 -12.48
C HIS A 281 -17.04 -4.40 -12.62
N VAL A 282 -17.59 -4.91 -13.73
CA VAL A 282 -17.41 -6.29 -14.14
C VAL A 282 -16.06 -6.39 -14.82
N VAL A 283 -15.08 -6.99 -14.15
CA VAL A 283 -13.81 -7.38 -14.76
C VAL A 283 -14.02 -8.75 -15.40
N GLU A 284 -14.11 -8.82 -16.73
CA GLU A 284 -14.09 -10.10 -17.44
C GLU A 284 -12.70 -10.74 -17.28
N THR A 285 -12.59 -11.76 -16.42
CA THR A 285 -11.33 -12.46 -16.16
C THR A 285 -10.96 -13.48 -17.23
N THR A 286 -11.73 -13.57 -18.32
CA THR A 286 -11.47 -14.53 -19.40
C THR A 286 -11.73 -13.87 -20.75
N PRO A 287 -10.68 -13.54 -21.53
CA PRO A 287 -10.87 -12.93 -22.84
C PRO A 287 -11.62 -13.90 -23.77
N ALA A 288 -12.54 -13.39 -24.60
CA ALA A 288 -13.48 -14.18 -25.40
C ALA A 288 -12.83 -15.29 -26.26
N TRP A 289 -11.55 -15.13 -26.64
CA TRP A 289 -10.80 -16.16 -27.37
C TRP A 289 -10.58 -17.45 -26.57
N ALA A 290 -10.59 -17.40 -25.23
CA ALA A 290 -10.38 -18.55 -24.36
C ALA A 290 -11.51 -19.60 -24.52
N TRP A 291 -12.75 -19.15 -24.72
CA TRP A 291 -13.90 -20.04 -24.96
C TRP A 291 -13.78 -20.78 -26.29
N ALA A 292 -13.22 -20.14 -27.32
CA ALA A 292 -12.96 -20.80 -28.60
C ALA A 292 -11.91 -21.91 -28.45
N VAL A 293 -10.84 -21.67 -27.68
CA VAL A 293 -9.79 -22.67 -27.43
C VAL A 293 -10.32 -23.86 -26.62
N ILE A 294 -11.12 -23.60 -25.58
CA ILE A 294 -11.76 -24.65 -24.77
C ILE A 294 -12.70 -25.49 -25.65
N GLY A 295 -13.51 -24.86 -26.51
CA GLY A 295 -14.39 -25.57 -27.43
C GLY A 295 -13.65 -26.51 -28.39
N VAL A 296 -12.53 -26.06 -28.94
CA VAL A 296 -11.68 -26.87 -29.83
C VAL A 296 -11.05 -28.05 -29.07
N LEU A 297 -10.58 -27.84 -27.85
CA LEU A 297 -10.00 -28.90 -27.01
C LEU A 297 -11.02 -29.98 -26.64
N VAL A 298 -12.26 -29.58 -26.31
CA VAL A 298 -13.34 -30.53 -26.00
C VAL A 298 -13.73 -31.34 -27.23
N ALA A 299 -13.81 -30.71 -28.41
CA ALA A 299 -14.10 -31.41 -29.67
C ALA A 299 -12.99 -32.42 -30.03
N LEU A 300 -11.72 -32.04 -29.85
CA LEU A 300 -10.58 -32.95 -30.06
C LEU A 300 -10.61 -34.14 -29.12
N LEU A 301 -10.88 -33.92 -27.83
CA LEU A 301 -11.00 -35.00 -26.85
C LEU A 301 -12.16 -35.95 -27.17
N ALA A 302 -13.31 -35.42 -27.61
CA ALA A 302 -14.45 -36.23 -28.03
C ALA A 302 -14.14 -37.09 -29.26
N VAL A 303 -13.39 -36.55 -30.24
CA VAL A 303 -12.95 -37.31 -31.42
C VAL A 303 -11.95 -38.39 -31.04
N VAL A 304 -10.98 -38.10 -30.18
CA VAL A 304 -9.99 -39.08 -29.70
C VAL A 304 -10.67 -40.20 -28.89
N ALA A 305 -11.59 -39.86 -27.99
CA ALA A 305 -12.37 -40.83 -27.23
C ALA A 305 -13.25 -41.71 -28.15
N GLY A 306 -13.91 -41.11 -29.14
CA GLY A 306 -14.71 -41.84 -30.13
C GLY A 306 -13.90 -42.78 -31.01
N LEU A 307 -12.67 -42.39 -31.39
CA LEU A 307 -11.75 -43.24 -32.14
C LEU A 307 -11.18 -44.39 -31.29
N ALA A 308 -10.94 -44.15 -30.00
CA ALA A 308 -10.49 -45.18 -29.06
C ALA A 308 -11.58 -46.23 -28.78
N LEU A 309 -12.85 -45.81 -28.72
CA LEU A 309 -14.01 -46.69 -28.54
C LEU A 309 -14.33 -47.54 -29.78
N ARG A 310 -13.92 -47.10 -30.98
CA ARG A 310 -14.10 -47.87 -32.23
C ARG A 310 -13.00 -48.91 -32.51
N ARG A 311 -11.93 -48.96 -31.70
CA ARG A 311 -10.81 -49.90 -31.85
C ARG A 311 -10.79 -51.01 -30.79
N LYS A 312 -11.91 -51.25 -30.10
CA LYS A 312 -12.13 -52.41 -29.24
C LYS A 312 -13.31 -53.23 -29.73
#